data_AF-A0A6N7H8H2-F1
#
_entry.id   AF-A0A6N7H8H2-F1
#
_cell.length_a   1.000
_cell.length_b   1.000
_cell.length_c   1.000
_cell.angle_alpha   90.00
_cell.angle_beta   90.00
_cell.angle_gamma   90.00
#
_symmetry.space_group_name_H-M   'P 1'
#
loop_
_entity.id
_entity.type
_entity.pdbx_description
1 polymer ?
#
loop_
_entity_poly.entity_id
_entity_poly.type
_entity_poly.pdbx_seq_one_letter_code
_entity_poly.pdbx_strand_id
1 'polypeptide(L)'
;MDLGRVFAGVPRVGVVDGCTYCYARSDLELLGGDPALVPDDLVGSFAREVTDHWSEEQYDLVWRGLAPRILGLLEALPDERLLHGLVFARFSTWPDKEQAAVRDTLRAMVARAVTGGMNQYDVGQLVCAAAHVDRDLTPWLSYLDTLTSADADAGIARLARYWADDLAVGGEPMLWWYPEDAAAPIRDWLHSDALHERLSRMDARDALIAIAQV
;
A
#
# COMPACT_ATOMS: atom_id res chain seq x y z
N MET A 1 1.10 -16.21 6.07
CA MET A 1 1.49 -16.88 4.80
C MET A 1 2.97 -16.64 4.57
N ASP A 2 3.73 -17.61 4.06
CA ASP A 2 5.16 -17.42 3.77
C ASP A 2 5.32 -16.89 2.33
N LEU A 3 5.57 -15.58 2.21
CA LEU A 3 5.78 -14.91 0.92
C LEU A 3 6.99 -15.45 0.17
N GLY A 4 8.09 -15.77 0.87
CA GLY A 4 9.29 -16.31 0.25
C GLY A 4 8.98 -17.62 -0.50
N ARG A 5 8.19 -18.50 0.11
CA ARG A 5 7.75 -19.74 -0.54
C ARG A 5 6.79 -19.51 -1.71
N VAL A 6 5.93 -18.49 -1.65
CA VAL A 6 4.99 -18.16 -2.75
C VAL A 6 5.74 -17.68 -3.98
N PHE A 7 6.74 -16.81 -3.79
CA PHE A 7 7.48 -16.16 -4.89
C PHE A 7 8.79 -16.86 -5.28
N ALA A 8 9.19 -17.94 -4.59
CA ALA A 8 10.42 -18.70 -4.88
C ALA A 8 10.52 -19.22 -6.33
N GLY A 9 9.39 -19.48 -6.98
CA GLY A 9 9.32 -20.00 -8.35
C GLY A 9 9.34 -18.93 -9.45
N VAL A 10 9.37 -17.64 -9.11
CA VAL A 10 9.34 -16.57 -10.12
C VAL A 10 10.65 -16.58 -10.91
N PRO A 11 10.61 -16.64 -12.26
CA PRO A 11 11.81 -16.58 -13.10
C PRO A 11 12.64 -15.32 -12.85
N ARG A 12 13.96 -15.46 -12.89
CA ARG A 12 14.91 -14.34 -12.79
C ARG A 12 15.21 -13.81 -14.18
N VAL A 13 15.20 -12.49 -14.35
CA VAL A 13 15.48 -11.84 -15.64
C VAL A 13 16.99 -11.74 -15.91
N GLY A 14 17.83 -11.90 -14.88
CA GLY A 14 19.28 -11.74 -15.01
C GLY A 14 19.65 -10.27 -14.96
N VAL A 15 20.05 -9.69 -16.09
CA VAL A 15 20.37 -8.26 -16.15
C VAL A 15 19.10 -7.48 -16.48
N VAL A 16 18.73 -6.55 -15.61
CA VAL A 16 17.57 -5.67 -15.85
C VAL A 16 17.94 -4.59 -16.86
N ASP A 17 17.08 -4.40 -17.85
CA ASP A 17 17.10 -3.26 -18.77
C ASP A 17 16.42 -2.06 -18.09
N GLY A 18 17.24 -1.19 -17.50
CA GLY A 18 16.80 0.03 -16.82
C GLY A 18 17.69 1.24 -17.15
N CYS A 19 17.32 2.40 -16.62
CA CYS A 19 18.06 3.65 -16.85
C CYS A 19 19.49 3.59 -16.29
N THR A 20 20.49 3.59 -17.17
CA THR A 20 21.93 3.56 -16.80
C THR A 20 22.48 4.89 -16.30
N TYR A 21 21.69 5.97 -16.39
CA TYR A 21 22.01 7.23 -15.72
C TYR A 21 21.61 7.20 -14.24
N CYS A 22 20.53 6.49 -13.89
CA CYS A 22 20.03 6.38 -12.53
C CYS A 22 20.65 5.21 -11.75
N TYR A 23 20.94 4.11 -12.43
CA TYR A 23 21.43 2.87 -11.81
C TYR A 23 22.77 2.45 -12.40
N ALA A 24 23.70 2.05 -11.54
CA ALA A 24 24.90 1.39 -12.01
C ALA A 24 24.55 0.04 -12.63
N ARG A 25 25.36 -0.41 -13.60
CA ARG A 25 25.15 -1.73 -14.22
C ARG A 25 25.13 -2.87 -13.19
N SER A 26 25.95 -2.78 -12.15
CA SER A 26 25.96 -3.74 -11.04
C SER A 26 24.63 -3.78 -10.28
N ASP A 27 23.95 -2.63 -10.15
CA ASP A 27 22.66 -2.57 -9.46
C ASP A 27 21.58 -3.24 -10.30
N LEU A 28 21.59 -3.00 -11.61
CA LEU A 28 20.69 -3.66 -12.56
C LEU A 28 20.91 -5.19 -12.63
N GLU A 29 22.16 -5.64 -12.50
CA GLU A 29 22.51 -7.06 -12.38
C GLU A 29 22.01 -7.66 -11.05
N LEU A 30 22.12 -6.92 -9.94
CA LEU A 30 21.59 -7.35 -8.64
C LEU A 30 20.06 -7.45 -8.64
N LEU A 31 19.37 -6.44 -9.15
CA LEU A 31 17.90 -6.38 -9.18
C LEU A 31 17.26 -7.56 -9.92
N GLY A 32 17.87 -8.02 -11.01
CA GLY A 32 17.35 -9.14 -11.80
C GLY A 32 17.87 -10.52 -11.35
N GLY A 33 18.77 -10.55 -10.36
CA GLY A 33 19.39 -11.74 -9.78
C GLY A 33 18.64 -12.32 -8.58
N ASP A 34 19.39 -12.78 -7.57
CA ASP A 34 18.84 -13.36 -6.33
C ASP A 34 18.32 -12.25 -5.39
N PRO A 35 17.01 -12.19 -5.07
CA PRO A 35 16.42 -11.21 -4.14
C PRO A 35 17.06 -11.17 -2.76
N ALA A 36 17.68 -12.26 -2.30
CA ALA A 36 18.36 -12.30 -1.01
C ALA A 36 19.61 -11.42 -0.99
N LEU A 37 20.24 -11.21 -2.15
CA LEU A 37 21.48 -10.44 -2.29
C LEU A 37 21.24 -8.95 -2.57
N VAL A 38 20.00 -8.54 -2.86
CA VAL A 38 19.68 -7.14 -3.15
C VAL A 38 19.64 -6.34 -1.83
N PRO A 39 20.41 -5.26 -1.71
CA PRO A 39 20.35 -4.35 -0.57
C PRO A 39 18.98 -3.68 -0.43
N ASP A 40 18.54 -3.40 0.81
CA ASP A 40 17.22 -2.82 1.09
C ASP A 40 17.03 -1.42 0.49
N ASP A 41 18.09 -0.61 0.45
CA ASP A 41 18.10 0.70 -0.20
C ASP A 41 17.90 0.58 -1.71
N LEU A 42 18.50 -0.43 -2.35
CA LEU A 42 18.29 -0.71 -3.78
C LEU A 42 16.88 -1.24 -4.07
N VAL A 43 16.34 -2.14 -3.23
CA VAL A 43 14.93 -2.58 -3.34
C VAL A 43 13.99 -1.38 -3.20
N GLY A 44 14.23 -0.54 -2.20
CA GLY A 44 13.42 0.65 -1.95
C GLY A 44 13.54 1.71 -3.05
N SER A 45 14.72 1.84 -3.68
CA SER A 45 14.92 2.74 -4.82
C SER A 45 14.16 2.23 -6.04
N PHE A 46 14.32 0.95 -6.39
CA PHE A 46 13.57 0.30 -7.48
C PHE A 46 12.06 0.45 -7.32
N ALA A 47 11.52 0.18 -6.12
CA ALA A 47 10.09 0.19 -5.89
C ALA A 47 9.46 1.59 -5.95
N ARG A 48 10.22 2.64 -5.59
CA ARG A 48 9.77 4.05 -5.63
C ARG A 48 10.07 4.76 -6.94
N GLU A 49 10.90 4.17 -7.79
CA GLU A 49 11.30 4.79 -9.06
C GLU A 49 10.09 4.89 -9.99
N VAL A 50 10.07 5.95 -10.80
CA VAL A 50 9.07 6.09 -11.87
C VAL A 50 9.20 4.96 -12.89
N THR A 51 8.07 4.51 -13.43
CA THR A 51 8.02 3.27 -14.21
C THR A 51 8.63 3.39 -15.61
N ASP A 52 8.76 4.61 -16.14
CA ASP A 52 9.37 4.91 -17.45
C ASP A 52 10.89 4.70 -17.48
N HIS A 53 11.53 4.52 -16.32
CA HIS A 53 12.94 4.17 -16.21
C HIS A 53 13.23 2.67 -16.41
N TRP A 54 12.20 1.85 -16.64
CA TRP A 54 12.30 0.40 -16.72
C TRP A 54 11.68 -0.17 -18.00
N SER A 55 12.20 -1.32 -18.45
CA SER A 55 11.54 -2.11 -19.50
C SER A 55 10.23 -2.73 -19.02
N GLU A 56 9.13 -2.46 -19.75
CA GLU A 56 7.82 -3.10 -19.53
C GLU A 56 7.88 -4.62 -19.57
N GLU A 57 8.78 -5.19 -20.38
CA GLU A 57 8.87 -6.64 -20.60
C GLU A 57 9.44 -7.39 -19.39
N GLN A 58 10.21 -6.70 -18.55
CA GLN A 58 10.93 -7.30 -17.41
C GLN A 58 10.36 -6.86 -16.06
N TYR A 59 9.70 -5.71 -16.00
CA TYR A 59 9.30 -5.09 -14.74
C TYR A 59 8.42 -6.00 -13.88
N ASP A 60 7.49 -6.75 -14.50
CA ASP A 60 6.64 -7.68 -13.76
C ASP A 60 7.44 -8.80 -13.07
N LEU A 61 8.43 -9.38 -13.74
CA LEU A 61 9.28 -10.43 -13.18
C LEU A 61 10.21 -9.88 -12.09
N VAL A 62 10.77 -8.68 -12.28
CA VAL A 62 11.60 -8.03 -11.26
C VAL A 62 10.76 -7.73 -10.02
N TRP A 63 9.60 -7.10 -10.19
CA TRP A 63 8.72 -6.75 -9.08
C TRP A 63 8.25 -8.01 -8.34
N ARG A 64 7.71 -9.01 -9.05
CA ARG A 64 7.32 -10.31 -8.46
C ARG A 64 8.47 -10.96 -7.72
N GLY A 65 9.68 -10.87 -8.29
CA GLY A 65 10.89 -11.39 -7.71
C GLY A 65 11.26 -10.73 -6.37
N LEU A 66 11.01 -9.43 -6.25
CA LEU A 66 11.30 -8.61 -5.07
C LEU A 66 10.10 -8.43 -4.13
N ALA A 67 8.91 -8.94 -4.48
CA ALA A 67 7.67 -8.72 -3.73
C ALA A 67 7.79 -8.99 -2.22
N PRO A 68 8.41 -10.09 -1.73
CA PRO A 68 8.60 -10.30 -0.30
C PRO A 68 9.45 -9.21 0.37
N ARG A 69 10.47 -8.68 -0.32
CA ARG A 69 11.35 -7.61 0.19
C ARG A 69 10.65 -6.26 0.19
N ILE A 70 9.94 -5.93 -0.90
CA ILE A 70 9.16 -4.68 -1.01
C ILE A 70 8.09 -4.62 0.10
N LEU A 71 7.37 -5.72 0.31
CA LEU A 71 6.36 -5.80 1.38
C LEU A 71 6.99 -5.74 2.78
N GLY A 72 8.20 -6.30 2.96
CA GLY A 72 8.96 -6.16 4.21
C GLY A 72 9.36 -4.70 4.49
N LEU A 73 9.79 -3.96 3.47
CA LEU A 73 10.08 -2.52 3.59
C LEU A 73 8.83 -1.72 3.93
N LEU A 74 7.70 -2.02 3.28
CA LEU A 74 6.42 -1.36 3.53
C LEU A 74 5.94 -1.57 4.98
N GLU A 75 6.12 -2.76 5.54
CA GLU A 75 5.76 -3.03 6.94
C GLU A 75 6.70 -2.33 7.94
N ALA A 76 7.99 -2.21 7.60
CA ALA A 76 8.96 -1.53 8.46
C ALA A 76 8.78 0.00 8.46
N LEU A 77 8.47 0.58 7.29
CA LEU A 77 8.26 2.01 7.11
C LEU A 77 7.20 2.23 6.01
N PRO A 78 5.93 2.46 6.39
CA PRO A 78 4.85 2.68 5.43
C PRO A 78 5.11 3.84 4.49
N ASP A 79 5.00 3.56 3.20
CA ASP A 79 5.22 4.49 2.10
C ASP A 79 4.42 3.98 0.90
N GLU A 80 3.43 4.74 0.47
CA GLU A 80 2.51 4.40 -0.60
C GLU A 80 3.20 4.18 -1.96
N ARG A 81 4.35 4.84 -2.17
CA ARG A 81 5.12 4.76 -3.41
C ARG A 81 5.69 3.38 -3.65
N LEU A 82 5.95 2.61 -2.59
CA LEU A 82 6.50 1.25 -2.71
C LEU A 82 5.60 0.32 -3.54
N LEU A 83 4.30 0.61 -3.64
CA LEU A 83 3.35 -0.20 -4.39
C LEU A 83 2.83 0.46 -5.66
N HIS A 84 3.27 1.67 -6.03
CA HIS A 84 2.78 2.34 -7.25
C HIS A 84 3.08 1.55 -8.52
N GLY A 85 4.16 0.76 -8.49
CA GLY A 85 4.63 0.00 -9.63
C GLY A 85 3.73 -1.17 -10.00
N LEU A 86 2.82 -1.59 -9.11
CA LEU A 86 1.99 -2.79 -9.31
C LEU A 86 1.13 -2.74 -10.58
N VAL A 87 0.68 -1.55 -10.97
CA VAL A 87 -0.08 -1.36 -12.21
C VAL A 87 0.79 -1.68 -13.43
N PHE A 88 2.01 -1.14 -13.45
CA PHE A 88 2.98 -1.36 -14.52
C PHE A 88 3.51 -2.80 -14.50
N ALA A 89 3.62 -3.41 -13.33
CA ALA A 89 3.92 -4.83 -13.15
C ALA A 89 2.76 -5.77 -13.55
N ARG A 90 1.63 -5.23 -14.02
CA ARG A 90 0.45 -6.01 -14.45
C ARG A 90 -0.02 -6.98 -13.36
N PHE A 91 -0.10 -6.51 -12.12
CA PHE A 91 -0.44 -7.34 -10.96
C PHE A 91 -1.69 -8.22 -11.16
N SER A 92 -2.72 -7.70 -11.84
CA SER A 92 -3.95 -8.42 -12.15
C SER A 92 -3.77 -9.66 -13.04
N THR A 93 -2.64 -9.80 -13.74
CA THR A 93 -2.32 -10.94 -14.60
C THR A 93 -1.40 -11.96 -13.92
N TRP A 94 -1.00 -11.72 -12.67
CA TRP A 94 -0.15 -12.67 -11.94
C TRP A 94 -0.92 -13.94 -11.56
N PRO A 95 -0.25 -15.05 -11.22
CA PRO A 95 -0.91 -16.23 -10.70
C PRO A 95 -1.77 -15.92 -9.46
N ASP A 96 -2.98 -16.49 -9.39
CA ASP A 96 -3.95 -16.24 -8.31
C ASP A 96 -3.36 -16.38 -6.91
N LYS A 97 -2.47 -17.35 -6.72
CA LYS A 97 -1.80 -17.61 -5.44
C LYS A 97 -0.89 -16.45 -5.03
N GLU A 98 -0.17 -15.84 -5.97
CA GLU A 98 0.68 -14.67 -5.73
C GLU A 98 -0.18 -13.45 -5.43
N GLN A 99 -1.24 -13.26 -6.21
CA GLN A 99 -2.19 -12.17 -5.99
C GLN A 99 -2.85 -12.23 -4.60
N ALA A 100 -3.34 -13.41 -4.21
CA ALA A 100 -3.93 -13.65 -2.91
C ALA A 100 -2.90 -13.41 -1.79
N ALA A 101 -1.65 -13.86 -1.98
CA ALA A 101 -0.60 -13.67 -0.99
C ALA A 101 -0.29 -12.20 -0.69
N VAL A 102 -0.25 -11.35 -1.72
CA VAL A 102 -0.05 -9.91 -1.57
C VAL A 102 -1.23 -9.29 -0.84
N ARG A 103 -2.47 -9.56 -1.27
CA ARG A 103 -3.70 -9.03 -0.64
C ARG A 103 -3.81 -9.45 0.83
N ASP A 104 -3.60 -10.72 1.14
CA ASP A 104 -3.70 -11.25 2.49
C ASP A 104 -2.61 -10.67 3.41
N THR A 105 -1.41 -10.47 2.88
CA THR A 105 -0.31 -9.85 3.62
C THR A 105 -0.65 -8.40 3.96
N LEU A 106 -1.11 -7.62 2.98
CA LEU A 106 -1.48 -6.22 3.17
C LEU A 106 -2.65 -6.07 4.14
N ARG A 107 -3.69 -6.92 4.03
CA ARG A 107 -4.78 -6.97 5.02
C ARG A 107 -4.25 -7.21 6.43
N ALA A 108 -3.37 -8.19 6.58
CA ALA A 108 -2.78 -8.48 7.88
C ALA A 108 -1.92 -7.32 8.41
N MET A 109 -1.17 -6.63 7.55
CA MET A 109 -0.40 -5.42 7.91
C MET A 109 -1.33 -4.28 8.34
N VAL A 110 -2.37 -3.98 7.56
CA VAL A 110 -3.37 -2.95 7.89
C VAL A 110 -4.04 -3.24 9.23
N ALA A 111 -4.49 -4.49 9.46
CA ALA A 111 -5.09 -4.87 10.73
C ALA A 111 -4.13 -4.70 11.92
N ARG A 112 -2.84 -5.05 11.76
CA ARG A 112 -1.81 -4.81 12.80
C ARG A 112 -1.54 -3.33 13.01
N ALA A 113 -1.46 -2.53 11.95
CA ALA A 113 -1.19 -1.10 12.03
C ALA A 113 -2.33 -0.37 12.77
N VAL A 114 -3.58 -0.66 12.42
CA VAL A 114 -4.78 -0.08 13.03
C VAL A 114 -4.89 -0.46 14.51
N THR A 115 -4.63 -1.73 14.87
CA THR A 115 -4.76 -2.20 16.26
C THR A 115 -3.52 -1.95 17.12
N GLY A 116 -2.33 -1.85 16.52
CA GLY A 116 -1.03 -1.79 17.20
C GLY A 116 -0.61 -0.41 17.68
N GLY A 117 -1.44 0.62 17.52
CA GLY A 117 -1.12 1.99 17.95
C GLY A 117 -0.10 2.72 17.05
N MET A 118 0.08 2.27 15.81
CA MET A 118 0.82 3.01 14.79
C MET A 118 0.21 4.41 14.63
N ASN A 119 1.04 5.41 14.29
CA ASN A 119 0.52 6.74 14.03
C ASN A 119 -0.39 6.73 12.79
N GLN A 120 -1.39 7.60 12.81
CA GLN A 120 -2.47 7.60 11.83
C GLN A 120 -2.04 8.04 10.42
N TYR A 121 -0.95 8.81 10.31
CA TYR A 121 -0.33 9.12 9.02
C TYR A 121 0.21 7.84 8.36
N ASP A 122 0.99 7.04 9.08
CA ASP A 122 1.55 5.78 8.58
C ASP A 122 0.46 4.75 8.27
N VAL A 123 -0.61 4.69 9.07
CA VAL A 123 -1.79 3.85 8.76
C VAL A 123 -2.43 4.30 7.45
N GLY A 124 -2.62 5.61 7.26
CA GLY A 124 -3.13 6.18 6.02
C GLY A 124 -2.26 5.84 4.82
N GLN A 125 -0.93 5.93 4.97
CA GLN A 125 0.02 5.55 3.93
C GLN A 125 -0.07 4.08 3.57
N LEU A 126 -0.18 3.19 4.55
CA LEU A 126 -0.33 1.76 4.32
C LEU A 126 -1.65 1.43 3.59
N VAL A 127 -2.75 2.10 3.93
CA VAL A 127 -4.04 1.91 3.24
C VAL A 127 -3.96 2.41 1.79
N CYS A 128 -3.33 3.57 1.55
CA CYS A 128 -3.10 4.09 0.20
C CYS A 128 -2.17 3.17 -0.62
N ALA A 129 -1.11 2.65 -0.01
CA ALA A 129 -0.24 1.64 -0.62
C ALA A 129 -1.07 0.44 -1.07
N ALA A 130 -1.89 -0.11 -0.18
CA ALA A 130 -2.69 -1.30 -0.44
C ALA A 130 -3.70 -1.09 -1.58
N ALA A 131 -4.26 0.12 -1.72
CA ALA A 131 -5.19 0.47 -2.78
C ALA A 131 -4.60 0.34 -4.20
N HIS A 132 -3.27 0.41 -4.36
CA HIS A 132 -2.61 0.22 -5.67
C HIS A 132 -2.78 -1.20 -6.23
N VAL A 133 -3.05 -2.18 -5.35
CA VAL A 133 -3.29 -3.58 -5.73
C VAL A 133 -4.54 -3.72 -6.60
N ASP A 134 -5.60 -2.98 -6.25
CA ASP A 134 -6.91 -3.05 -6.90
C ASP A 134 -7.21 -1.79 -7.73
N ARG A 135 -6.33 -0.78 -7.68
CA ARG A 135 -6.55 0.58 -8.22
C ARG A 135 -7.85 1.19 -7.71
N ASP A 136 -8.19 0.85 -6.47
CA ASP A 136 -9.43 1.22 -5.81
C ASP A 136 -9.20 1.22 -4.30
N LEU A 137 -9.59 2.31 -3.66
CA LEU A 137 -9.48 2.48 -2.22
C LEU A 137 -10.66 1.83 -1.48
N THR A 138 -11.82 1.70 -2.16
CA THR A 138 -13.09 1.23 -1.58
C THR A 138 -12.99 -0.14 -0.90
N PRO A 139 -12.35 -1.18 -1.50
CA PRO A 139 -12.23 -2.49 -0.86
C PRO A 139 -11.43 -2.45 0.45
N TRP A 140 -10.48 -1.52 0.57
CA TRP A 140 -9.64 -1.37 1.75
C TRP A 140 -10.37 -0.61 2.86
N LEU A 141 -11.17 0.41 2.50
CA LEU A 141 -12.07 1.08 3.45
C LEU A 141 -13.14 0.12 3.98
N SER A 142 -13.76 -0.67 3.10
CA SER A 142 -14.70 -1.73 3.50
C SER A 142 -14.04 -2.78 4.40
N TYR A 143 -12.75 -3.08 4.18
CA TYR A 143 -12.01 -4.00 5.05
C TYR A 143 -11.83 -3.44 6.47
N LEU A 144 -11.55 -2.13 6.62
CA LEU A 144 -11.47 -1.49 7.95
C LEU A 144 -12.77 -1.65 8.74
N ASP A 145 -13.92 -1.58 8.07
CA ASP A 145 -15.23 -1.75 8.70
C ASP A 145 -15.44 -3.17 9.27
N THR A 146 -14.72 -4.16 8.74
CA THR A 146 -14.77 -5.55 9.25
C THR A 146 -13.96 -5.77 10.53
N LEU A 147 -13.05 -4.87 10.89
CA LEU A 147 -12.24 -4.98 12.10
C LEU A 147 -13.09 -4.51 13.28
N THR A 148 -13.36 -5.34 14.29
CA THR A 148 -14.37 -5.04 15.34
C THR A 148 -13.85 -5.06 16.79
N SER A 149 -12.53 -5.15 17.00
CA SER A 149 -11.97 -5.09 18.36
C SER A 149 -11.95 -3.66 18.90
N ALA A 150 -11.86 -3.50 20.23
CA ALA A 150 -11.72 -2.19 20.87
C ALA A 150 -10.47 -1.42 20.40
N ASP A 151 -9.37 -2.12 20.14
CA ASP A 151 -8.16 -1.51 19.58
C ASP A 151 -8.38 -1.06 18.13
N ALA A 152 -9.13 -1.84 17.34
CA ALA A 152 -9.46 -1.50 15.97
C ALA A 152 -10.38 -0.27 15.92
N ASP A 153 -11.40 -0.25 16.78
CA ASP A 153 -12.27 0.89 17.03
C ASP A 153 -11.46 2.15 17.30
N ALA A 154 -10.55 2.11 18.27
CA ALA A 154 -9.72 3.25 18.62
C ALA A 154 -8.80 3.69 17.45
N GLY A 155 -8.23 2.74 16.71
CA GLY A 155 -7.42 3.01 15.53
C GLY A 155 -8.19 3.67 14.40
N ILE A 156 -9.39 3.17 14.11
CA ILE A 156 -10.28 3.68 13.07
C ILE A 156 -10.79 5.08 13.41
N ALA A 157 -11.12 5.35 14.68
CA ALA A 157 -11.47 6.69 15.11
C ALA A 157 -10.33 7.71 14.89
N ARG A 158 -9.07 7.32 15.18
CA ARG A 158 -7.90 8.17 14.93
C ARG A 158 -7.65 8.39 13.43
N LEU A 159 -7.79 7.34 12.62
CA LEU A 159 -7.62 7.42 11.16
C LEU A 159 -8.70 8.30 10.53
N ALA A 160 -9.97 8.10 10.91
CA ALA A 160 -11.10 8.89 10.41
C ALA A 160 -10.93 10.37 10.73
N ARG A 161 -10.55 10.69 11.98
CA ARG A 161 -10.21 12.06 12.37
C ARG A 161 -9.08 12.63 11.53
N TYR A 162 -7.98 11.89 11.35
CA TYR A 162 -6.83 12.35 10.59
C TYR A 162 -7.17 12.69 9.15
N TRP A 163 -7.89 11.81 8.46
CA TRP A 163 -8.32 12.11 7.10
C TRP A 163 -9.31 13.25 7.04
N ALA A 164 -10.23 13.37 7.99
CA ALA A 164 -11.11 14.54 8.04
C ALA A 164 -10.31 15.84 8.24
N ASP A 165 -9.37 15.88 9.19
CA ASP A 165 -8.52 17.04 9.44
C ASP A 165 -7.66 17.39 8.21
N ASP A 166 -7.12 16.39 7.50
CA ASP A 166 -6.29 16.56 6.30
C ASP A 166 -7.12 17.06 5.10
N LEU A 167 -8.28 16.46 4.83
CA LEU A 167 -9.19 16.87 3.76
C LEU A 167 -9.72 18.30 3.99
N ALA A 168 -9.97 18.71 5.24
CA ALA A 168 -10.45 20.04 5.58
C ALA A 168 -9.47 21.16 5.18
N VAL A 169 -8.18 20.85 5.09
CA VAL A 169 -7.13 21.78 4.64
C VAL A 169 -6.71 21.56 3.19
N GLY A 170 -7.44 20.74 2.43
CA GLY A 170 -7.19 20.44 1.02
C GLY A 170 -6.13 19.37 0.79
N GLY A 171 -5.85 18.52 1.79
CA GLY A 171 -5.08 17.30 1.59
C GLY A 171 -5.80 16.30 0.69
N GLU A 172 -5.05 15.41 0.07
CA GLU A 172 -5.57 14.35 -0.80
C GLU A 172 -4.74 13.08 -0.61
N PRO A 173 -5.36 11.88 -0.69
CA PRO A 173 -4.60 10.65 -0.65
C PRO A 173 -3.72 10.52 -1.89
N MET A 174 -2.47 10.08 -1.70
CA MET A 174 -1.51 9.89 -2.77
C MET A 174 -1.78 8.57 -3.52
N LEU A 175 -2.54 8.67 -4.61
CA LEU A 175 -2.95 7.53 -5.45
C LEU A 175 -2.30 7.65 -6.84
N TRP A 176 -1.31 6.81 -7.13
CA TRP A 176 -0.44 6.95 -8.31
C TRP A 176 -1.07 6.51 -9.64
N TRP A 177 -2.35 6.10 -9.62
CA TRP A 177 -3.15 5.99 -10.83
C TRP A 177 -3.93 7.26 -11.16
N TYR A 178 -3.74 8.33 -10.37
CA TYR A 178 -4.26 9.68 -10.57
C TYR A 178 -5.75 9.71 -10.92
N PRO A 179 -6.63 9.24 -10.02
CA PRO A 179 -8.07 9.41 -10.21
C PRO A 179 -8.43 10.90 -10.26
N GLU A 180 -9.52 11.24 -10.95
CA GLU A 180 -10.01 12.62 -11.06
C GLU A 180 -10.30 13.23 -9.68
N ASP A 181 -10.78 12.42 -8.75
CA ASP A 181 -11.05 12.79 -7.37
C ASP A 181 -10.52 11.70 -6.44
N ALA A 182 -9.27 11.87 -6.00
CA ALA A 182 -8.60 10.89 -5.14
C ALA A 182 -9.25 10.77 -3.76
N ALA A 183 -9.85 11.85 -3.27
CA ALA A 183 -10.43 11.93 -1.94
C ALA A 183 -11.88 11.41 -1.86
N ALA A 184 -12.57 11.24 -2.99
CA ALA A 184 -13.97 10.79 -3.02
C ALA A 184 -14.25 9.52 -2.18
N PRO A 185 -13.49 8.41 -2.30
CA PRO A 185 -13.78 7.21 -1.52
C PRO A 185 -13.60 7.42 -0.01
N ILE A 186 -12.65 8.25 0.40
CA ILE A 186 -12.45 8.61 1.81
C ILE A 186 -13.62 9.44 2.31
N ARG A 187 -14.04 10.47 1.56
CA ARG A 187 -15.22 11.29 1.94
C ARG A 187 -16.48 10.46 2.06
N ASP A 188 -16.72 9.54 1.12
CA ASP A 188 -17.86 8.63 1.15
C ASP A 188 -17.82 7.72 2.39
N TRP A 189 -16.65 7.19 2.75
CA TRP A 189 -16.47 6.38 3.94
C TRP A 189 -16.66 7.19 5.24
N LEU A 190 -16.10 8.41 5.30
CA LEU A 190 -16.26 9.32 6.44
C LEU A 190 -17.72 9.67 6.70
N HIS A 191 -18.53 9.79 5.64
CA HIS A 191 -19.96 10.10 5.70
C HIS A 191 -20.87 8.87 5.72
N SER A 192 -20.31 7.66 5.82
CA SER A 192 -21.11 6.44 5.85
C SER A 192 -21.85 6.27 7.19
N ASP A 193 -23.08 5.77 7.12
CA ASP A 193 -23.88 5.44 8.32
C ASP A 193 -23.13 4.46 9.23
N ALA A 194 -22.46 3.47 8.63
CA ALA A 194 -21.70 2.45 9.36
C ALA A 194 -20.58 3.05 10.22
N LEU A 195 -19.79 3.98 9.68
CA LEU A 195 -18.75 4.66 10.44
C LEU A 195 -19.36 5.59 11.48
N HIS A 196 -20.41 6.35 11.13
CA HIS A 196 -21.07 7.27 12.05
C HIS A 196 -21.63 6.55 13.28
N GLU A 197 -22.36 5.44 13.08
CA GLU A 197 -22.88 4.61 14.17
C GLU A 197 -21.75 4.06 15.04
N ARG A 198 -20.68 3.58 14.40
CA ARG A 198 -19.51 3.04 15.09
C ARG A 198 -18.85 4.08 15.99
N LEU A 199 -18.53 5.27 15.46
CA LEU A 199 -17.92 6.36 16.21
C LEU A 199 -18.83 6.86 17.34
N SER A 200 -20.15 6.90 17.10
CA SER A 200 -21.14 7.32 18.09
C SER A 200 -21.20 6.35 19.28
N ARG A 201 -21.18 5.03 19.05
CA ARG A 201 -21.16 4.02 20.13
C ARG A 201 -19.94 4.14 21.03
N MET A 202 -18.84 4.64 20.49
CA MET A 202 -17.58 4.82 21.22
C MET A 202 -17.44 6.20 21.89
N ASP A 203 -18.41 7.11 21.71
CA ASP A 203 -18.33 8.52 22.10
C ASP A 203 -17.08 9.23 21.50
N ALA A 204 -16.71 8.89 20.26
CA ALA A 204 -15.56 9.45 19.54
C ALA A 204 -15.84 10.85 18.98
N ARG A 205 -16.17 11.80 19.86
CA ARG A 205 -16.66 13.16 19.50
C ARG A 205 -15.70 13.93 18.62
N ASP A 206 -14.40 13.87 18.90
CA ASP A 206 -13.41 14.60 18.12
C ASP A 206 -13.41 14.18 16.64
N ALA A 207 -13.56 12.88 16.37
CA ALA A 207 -13.65 12.37 15.00
C ALA A 207 -14.95 12.83 14.32
N LEU A 208 -16.08 12.77 15.03
CA LEU A 208 -17.37 13.24 14.51
C LEU A 208 -17.37 14.74 14.21
N ILE A 209 -16.71 15.55 15.04
CA ILE A 209 -16.57 17.00 14.82
C ILE A 209 -15.71 17.28 13.59
N ALA A 210 -14.57 16.57 13.44
CA ALA A 210 -13.70 16.73 12.28
C ALA A 210 -14.43 16.34 10.98
N ILE A 211 -15.16 15.22 10.98
CA ILE A 211 -15.93 14.75 9.81
C ILE A 211 -16.98 15.79 9.37
N ALA A 212 -17.63 16.48 10.30
CA ALA A 212 -18.64 17.49 9.97
C ALA A 212 -18.07 18.75 9.26
N GLN A 213 -16.75 18.85 9.10
CA GLN A 213 -16.07 19.99 8.48
C GLN A 213 -15.63 19.71 7.03
N VAL A 214 -15.79 18.48 6.52
CA VAL A 214 -15.32 18.04 5.21
C VAL A 214 -16.41 17.66 4.23
#